data_AF-A0A1G7JAZ1-F1
#
_entry.id   AF-A0A1G7JAZ1-F1
#
_cell.length_a   1.000
_cell.length_b   1.000
_cell.length_c   1.000
_cell.angle_alpha   90.00
_cell.angle_beta   90.00
_cell.angle_gamma   90.00
#
_symmetry.space_group_name_H-M   'P 1'
#
loop_
_entity.id
_entity.type
_entity.pdbx_description
1 polymer ?
#
loop_
_entity_poly.entity_id
_entity_poly.type
_entity_poly.pdbx_seq_one_letter_code
_entity_poly.pdbx_strand_id
1 'polypeptide(L)'
;MKEFFKPFKIIFYFLMLLSFFIIGLHFASAIEAGKNQGLAGGAIVLGWGVLFGSIAFISSFFIATVLKPTLLKKINWILLIIILIASSLKYNEYQLRNMKQQETENQFKPTPTIPSNTKVLAHLSTNKKSIASKSSLQNAQETMGFFTPNWHENKTLYFFGNLNLEKSLQNHLPYDSITFQQTKHQDFEIATAPPWLVPKILKMDYGILYFSVKSITQDFLEIVVNEKTQQTTYVAKEAGKLMYWPEFLLGVNSVEFLNNNNSVVYTRDFKTSSRTTTPHQFMRPVKIKGDWMEVLLLDSDFKKVGKGWIQWKTEGNLKIKYNLLS
;
A
#
# COMPACT_ATOMS: atom_id res chain seq x y z
N MET A 1 -36.87 43.87 -15.15
CA MET A 1 -36.79 42.38 -15.06
C MET A 1 -36.88 41.65 -16.39
N LYS A 2 -37.81 41.99 -17.31
CA LYS A 2 -37.96 41.29 -18.63
C LYS A 2 -36.68 41.24 -19.49
N GLU A 3 -35.78 42.20 -19.31
CA GLU A 3 -34.50 42.30 -20.01
C GLU A 3 -33.49 41.18 -19.71
N PHE A 4 -33.53 40.57 -18.50
CA PHE A 4 -32.55 39.56 -18.06
C PHE A 4 -32.91 38.15 -18.53
N PHE A 5 -34.20 37.87 -18.72
CA PHE A 5 -34.72 36.55 -19.09
C PHE A 5 -34.83 36.33 -20.60
N LYS A 6 -34.15 37.16 -21.41
CA LYS A 6 -34.07 36.91 -22.86
C LYS A 6 -33.28 35.61 -23.07
N PRO A 7 -33.75 34.68 -23.94
CA PRO A 7 -33.19 33.33 -24.04
C PRO A 7 -31.69 33.32 -24.34
N PHE A 8 -31.21 34.23 -25.20
CA PHE A 8 -29.79 34.32 -25.53
C PHE A 8 -28.90 34.79 -24.36
N LYS A 9 -29.44 35.58 -23.42
CA LYS A 9 -28.72 36.00 -22.19
C LYS A 9 -28.66 34.85 -21.19
N ILE A 10 -29.74 34.09 -21.04
CA ILE A 10 -29.76 32.88 -20.19
C ILE A 10 -28.70 31.88 -20.67
N ILE A 11 -28.65 31.64 -21.98
CA ILE A 11 -27.62 30.76 -22.59
C ILE A 11 -26.21 31.30 -22.30
N PHE A 12 -26.00 32.62 -22.40
CA PHE A 12 -24.71 33.23 -22.10
C PHE A 12 -24.29 33.01 -20.64
N TYR A 13 -25.19 33.20 -19.68
CA TYR A 13 -24.90 32.99 -18.26
C TYR A 13 -24.46 31.55 -17.98
N PHE A 14 -25.19 30.59 -18.55
CA PHE A 14 -24.88 29.18 -18.37
C PHE A 14 -23.56 28.77 -19.04
N LEU A 15 -23.33 29.24 -20.28
CA LEU A 15 -22.08 28.97 -20.99
C LEU A 15 -20.87 29.59 -20.30
N MET A 16 -20.99 30.82 -19.78
CA MET A 16 -19.92 31.46 -19.00
C MET A 16 -19.58 30.65 -17.76
N LEU A 17 -20.59 30.18 -17.01
CA LEU A 17 -20.37 29.33 -15.84
C LEU A 17 -19.64 28.04 -16.21
N LEU A 18 -20.09 27.34 -17.26
CA LEU A 18 -19.52 26.05 -17.64
C LEU A 18 -18.10 26.19 -18.23
N SER A 19 -17.87 27.16 -19.12
CA SER A 19 -16.56 27.40 -19.71
C SER A 19 -15.52 27.77 -18.64
N PHE A 20 -15.85 28.68 -17.72
CA PHE A 20 -14.90 29.09 -16.69
C PHE A 20 -14.73 28.05 -15.59
N PHE A 21 -15.75 27.22 -15.32
CA PHE A 21 -15.58 26.04 -14.47
C PHE A 21 -14.52 25.10 -15.03
N ILE A 22 -14.58 24.77 -16.33
CA ILE A 22 -13.59 23.93 -17.01
C ILE A 22 -12.20 24.59 -16.98
N ILE A 23 -12.10 25.89 -17.24
CA ILE A 23 -10.84 26.65 -17.15
C ILE A 23 -10.28 26.56 -15.72
N GLY A 24 -11.11 26.68 -14.69
CA GLY A 24 -10.72 26.54 -13.29
C GLY A 24 -10.16 25.15 -12.96
N LEU A 25 -10.76 24.08 -13.50
CA LEU A 25 -10.21 22.72 -13.36
C LEU A 25 -8.83 22.59 -14.01
N HIS A 26 -8.65 23.16 -15.20
CA HIS A 26 -7.34 23.14 -15.89
C HIS A 26 -6.30 23.98 -15.17
N PHE A 27 -6.67 25.14 -14.65
CA PHE A 27 -5.80 26.00 -13.85
C PHE A 27 -5.32 25.27 -12.59
N ALA A 28 -6.25 24.64 -11.85
CA ALA A 28 -5.94 23.81 -10.68
C ALA A 28 -4.97 22.68 -11.02
N SER A 29 -5.17 22.00 -12.16
CA SER A 29 -4.25 20.96 -12.63
C SER A 29 -2.86 21.52 -12.99
N ALA A 30 -2.78 22.72 -13.56
CA ALA A 30 -1.53 23.35 -13.98
C ALA A 30 -0.66 23.80 -12.80
N ILE A 31 -1.28 24.27 -11.71
CA ILE A 31 -0.58 24.63 -10.47
C ILE A 31 -0.38 23.42 -9.52
N GLU A 32 -0.66 22.21 -10.00
CA GLU A 32 -0.62 20.97 -9.22
C GLU A 32 -1.46 21.02 -7.93
N ALA A 33 -2.56 21.79 -7.94
CA ALA A 33 -3.46 21.89 -6.80
C ALA A 33 -4.06 20.52 -6.49
N GLY A 34 -3.84 20.04 -5.26
CA GLY A 34 -4.31 18.73 -4.81
C GLY A 34 -3.35 17.56 -5.07
N LYS A 35 -2.16 17.80 -5.64
CA LYS A 35 -1.11 16.77 -5.75
C LYS A 35 -0.70 16.30 -4.35
N ASN A 36 -0.58 14.99 -4.19
CA ASN A 36 -0.30 14.30 -2.91
C ASN A 36 -1.36 14.44 -1.81
N GLN A 37 -2.56 14.97 -2.13
CA GLN A 37 -3.66 15.11 -1.16
C GLN A 37 -4.68 13.96 -1.23
N GLY A 38 -4.38 12.89 -1.98
CA GLY A 38 -5.26 11.72 -2.12
C GLY A 38 -6.66 12.10 -2.60
N LEU A 39 -7.69 11.59 -1.91
CA LEU A 39 -9.10 11.86 -2.22
C LEU A 39 -9.48 13.35 -2.11
N ALA A 40 -8.85 14.08 -1.18
CA ALA A 40 -9.06 15.52 -1.01
C ALA A 40 -8.56 16.33 -2.21
N GLY A 41 -7.59 15.80 -2.96
CA GLY A 41 -7.12 16.41 -4.20
C GLY A 41 -8.24 16.66 -5.21
N GLY A 42 -9.18 15.71 -5.35
CA GLY A 42 -10.35 15.86 -6.22
C GLY A 42 -11.26 17.01 -5.78
N ALA A 43 -11.53 17.13 -4.47
CA ALA A 43 -12.34 18.21 -3.92
C ALA A 43 -11.67 19.58 -4.07
N ILE A 44 -10.34 19.67 -3.91
CA ILE A 44 -9.58 20.90 -4.12
C ILE A 44 -9.68 21.36 -5.57
N VAL A 45 -9.47 20.45 -6.52
CA VAL A 45 -9.57 20.75 -7.96
C VAL A 45 -11.00 21.18 -8.32
N LEU A 46 -12.02 20.48 -7.81
CA LEU A 46 -13.42 20.87 -7.99
C LEU A 46 -13.71 22.26 -7.39
N GLY A 47 -13.15 22.57 -6.22
CA GLY A 47 -13.29 23.86 -5.56
C GLY A 47 -12.80 25.03 -6.43
N TRP A 48 -11.66 24.88 -7.10
CA TRP A 48 -11.17 25.85 -8.07
C TRP A 48 -12.12 26.02 -9.26
N GLY A 49 -12.67 24.92 -9.77
CA GLY A 49 -13.71 24.97 -10.81
C GLY A 49 -14.92 25.79 -10.37
N VAL A 50 -15.47 25.51 -9.18
CA VAL A 50 -16.63 26.22 -8.62
C VAL A 50 -16.33 27.71 -8.41
N LEU A 51 -15.14 28.03 -7.89
CA LEU A 51 -14.73 29.43 -7.65
C LEU A 51 -14.68 30.23 -8.97
N PHE A 52 -14.01 29.70 -9.99
CA PHE A 52 -13.93 30.36 -11.30
C PHE A 52 -15.30 30.47 -11.97
N GLY A 53 -16.08 29.39 -11.94
CA GLY A 53 -17.43 29.37 -12.51
C GLY A 53 -18.36 30.39 -11.83
N SER A 54 -18.29 30.52 -10.51
CA SER A 54 -19.11 31.47 -9.73
C SER A 54 -18.76 32.92 -10.05
N ILE A 55 -17.46 33.26 -10.09
CA ILE A 55 -16.99 34.61 -10.45
C ILE A 55 -17.43 34.96 -11.87
N ALA A 56 -17.27 34.03 -12.82
CA ALA A 56 -17.69 34.22 -14.20
C ALA A 56 -19.20 34.37 -14.34
N PHE A 57 -19.98 33.58 -13.59
CA PHE A 57 -21.44 33.67 -13.57
C PHE A 57 -21.92 35.03 -13.06
N ILE A 58 -21.38 35.52 -11.94
CA ILE A 58 -21.72 36.85 -11.42
C ILE A 58 -21.34 37.94 -12.43
N SER A 59 -20.13 37.86 -12.99
CA SER A 59 -19.64 38.82 -13.99
C SER A 59 -20.50 38.83 -15.26
N SER A 60 -21.06 37.67 -15.63
CA SER A 60 -21.89 37.54 -16.83
C SER A 60 -23.14 38.41 -16.80
N PHE A 61 -23.73 38.67 -15.62
CA PHE A 61 -24.89 39.55 -15.49
C PHE A 61 -24.56 40.99 -15.88
N PHE A 62 -23.43 41.51 -15.41
CA PHE A 62 -22.96 42.85 -15.75
C PHE A 62 -22.60 42.94 -17.23
N ILE A 63 -21.84 41.97 -17.73
CA ILE A 63 -21.41 41.91 -19.13
C ILE A 63 -22.61 41.89 -20.09
N ALA A 64 -23.67 41.14 -19.76
CA ALA A 64 -24.88 41.06 -20.58
C ALA A 64 -25.75 42.33 -20.57
N THR A 65 -25.53 43.26 -19.64
CA THR A 65 -26.20 44.58 -19.67
C THR A 65 -25.50 45.58 -20.57
N VAL A 66 -24.18 45.44 -20.76
CA VAL A 66 -23.37 46.39 -21.54
C VAL A 66 -23.25 45.97 -23.01
N LEU A 67 -23.23 44.67 -23.29
CA LEU A 67 -23.01 44.17 -24.64
C LEU A 67 -24.24 44.22 -25.55
N LYS A 68 -24.00 44.54 -26.82
CA LYS A 68 -25.02 44.47 -27.87
C LYS A 68 -25.47 43.01 -28.11
N PRO A 69 -26.75 42.74 -28.39
CA PRO A 69 -27.26 41.38 -28.59
C PRO A 69 -26.56 40.58 -29.69
N THR A 70 -26.12 41.24 -30.77
CA THR A 70 -25.40 40.61 -31.88
C THR A 70 -24.03 40.08 -31.46
N LEU A 71 -23.33 40.80 -30.58
CA LEU A 71 -22.03 40.39 -30.05
C LEU A 71 -22.19 39.25 -29.05
N LEU A 72 -23.22 39.28 -28.20
CA LEU A 72 -23.51 38.22 -27.24
C LEU A 72 -23.73 36.86 -27.94
N LYS A 73 -24.48 36.85 -29.06
CA LYS A 73 -24.69 35.64 -29.87
C LYS A 73 -23.38 35.05 -30.40
N LYS A 74 -22.45 35.90 -30.85
CA LYS A 74 -21.12 35.46 -31.31
C LYS A 74 -20.31 34.87 -30.17
N ILE A 75 -20.32 35.51 -29.00
CA ILE A 75 -19.60 35.02 -27.81
C ILE A 75 -20.16 33.66 -27.36
N ASN A 76 -21.48 33.48 -27.33
CA ASN A 76 -22.08 32.17 -26.99
C ASN A 76 -21.56 31.06 -27.91
N TRP A 77 -21.48 31.33 -29.21
CA TRP A 77 -20.95 30.38 -30.18
C TRP A 77 -19.49 30.02 -29.92
N ILE A 78 -18.67 31.01 -29.58
CA ILE A 78 -17.26 30.80 -29.22
C ILE A 78 -17.13 29.96 -27.94
N LEU A 79 -17.89 30.30 -26.88
CA LEU A 79 -17.87 29.56 -25.62
C LEU A 79 -18.30 28.11 -25.81
N LEU A 80 -19.31 27.87 -26.63
CA LEU A 80 -19.79 26.53 -26.96
C LEU A 80 -18.72 25.71 -27.70
N ILE A 81 -18.01 26.31 -28.67
CA ILE A 81 -16.88 25.65 -29.35
C ILE A 81 -15.78 25.29 -28.34
N ILE A 82 -15.43 26.19 -27.41
CA ILE A 82 -14.40 25.94 -26.40
C ILE A 82 -14.78 24.74 -25.52
N ILE A 83 -16.04 24.67 -25.07
CA ILE A 83 -16.53 23.55 -24.26
C ILE A 83 -16.45 22.24 -25.04
N LEU A 84 -16.85 22.23 -26.32
CA LEU A 84 -16.78 21.04 -27.17
C LEU A 84 -15.35 20.56 -27.38
N ILE A 85 -14.40 21.48 -27.62
CA ILE A 85 -12.98 21.15 -27.77
C ILE A 85 -12.43 20.56 -26.47
N ALA A 86 -12.67 21.20 -25.33
CA ALA A 86 -12.21 20.71 -24.02
C ALA A 86 -12.78 19.32 -23.69
N SER A 87 -14.07 19.11 -23.96
CA SER A 87 -14.74 17.83 -23.75
C SER A 87 -14.19 16.73 -24.66
N SER A 88 -13.91 17.06 -25.93
CA SER A 88 -13.33 16.13 -26.90
C SER A 88 -11.91 15.69 -26.51
N LEU A 89 -11.07 16.64 -26.07
CA LEU A 89 -9.72 16.34 -25.56
C LEU A 89 -9.77 15.41 -24.35
N LYS A 90 -10.65 15.69 -23.38
CA LYS A 90 -10.81 14.85 -22.18
C LYS A 90 -11.35 13.46 -22.50
N TYR A 91 -12.28 13.37 -23.44
CA TYR A 91 -12.79 12.07 -23.90
C TYR A 91 -11.69 11.23 -24.55
N ASN A 92 -10.83 11.84 -25.37
CA ASN A 92 -9.71 11.15 -25.99
C ASN A 92 -8.67 10.68 -24.95
N GLU A 93 -8.31 11.53 -23.98
CA GLU A 93 -7.45 11.14 -22.85
C GLU A 93 -8.03 9.96 -22.06
N TYR A 94 -9.34 9.96 -21.82
CA TYR A 94 -10.04 8.88 -21.11
C TYR A 94 -9.96 7.56 -21.88
N GLN A 95 -10.22 7.58 -23.19
CA GLN A 95 -10.10 6.37 -24.03
C GLN A 95 -8.67 5.82 -24.02
N LEU A 96 -7.66 6.69 -24.12
CA LEU A 96 -6.26 6.27 -24.08
C LEU A 96 -5.88 5.59 -22.75
N ARG A 97 -6.45 6.06 -21.62
CA ARG A 97 -6.23 5.44 -20.29
C ARG A 97 -6.91 4.08 -20.17
N ASN A 98 -8.13 3.94 -20.68
CA ASN A 98 -8.86 2.67 -20.64
C ASN A 98 -8.17 1.59 -21.47
N MET A 99 -7.62 1.95 -22.64
CA MET A 99 -6.83 1.00 -23.46
C MET A 99 -5.61 0.47 -22.69
N LYS A 100 -4.87 1.35 -22.01
CA LYS A 100 -3.71 0.94 -21.18
C LYS A 100 -4.10 0.06 -20.00
N GLN A 101 -5.24 0.34 -19.36
CA GLN A 101 -5.75 -0.48 -18.26
C GLN A 101 -6.18 -1.88 -18.75
N GLN A 102 -6.85 -1.98 -19.90
CA GLN A 102 -7.22 -3.26 -20.49
C GLN A 102 -6.02 -4.10 -20.95
N GLU A 103 -4.96 -3.48 -21.48
CA GLU A 103 -3.71 -4.17 -21.79
C GLU A 103 -3.05 -4.73 -20.51
N THR A 104 -3.06 -3.95 -19.43
CA THR A 104 -2.51 -4.39 -18.14
C THR A 104 -3.34 -5.55 -17.56
N GLU A 105 -4.66 -5.47 -17.65
CA GLU A 105 -5.57 -6.51 -17.12
C GLU A 105 -5.51 -7.82 -17.93
N ASN A 106 -5.32 -7.74 -19.25
CA ASN A 106 -5.18 -8.93 -20.09
C ASN A 106 -3.84 -9.67 -19.89
N GLN A 107 -2.80 -9.01 -19.38
CA GLN A 107 -1.55 -9.69 -18.98
C GLN A 107 -1.68 -10.52 -17.70
N PHE A 108 -2.73 -10.31 -16.90
CA PHE A 108 -2.95 -11.01 -15.62
C PHE A 108 -4.06 -12.08 -15.66
N LYS A 109 -4.63 -12.41 -16.83
CA LYS A 109 -5.54 -13.56 -16.93
C LYS A 109 -4.74 -14.88 -16.93
N PRO A 110 -4.84 -15.73 -15.91
CA PRO A 110 -4.24 -17.06 -15.94
C PRO A 110 -4.87 -17.89 -17.06
N THR A 111 -4.02 -18.54 -17.86
CA THR A 111 -4.45 -19.47 -18.92
C THR A 111 -5.24 -20.63 -18.30
N PRO A 112 -6.42 -21.01 -18.85
CA PRO A 112 -7.20 -22.12 -18.32
C PRO A 112 -6.42 -23.43 -18.43
N THR A 113 -6.26 -24.11 -17.30
CA THR A 113 -5.58 -25.42 -17.21
C THR A 113 -6.43 -26.49 -17.88
N ILE A 114 -5.91 -27.08 -18.95
CA ILE A 114 -6.48 -28.27 -19.59
C ILE A 114 -6.26 -29.47 -18.66
N PRO A 115 -7.27 -30.31 -18.37
CA PRO A 115 -7.09 -31.49 -17.54
C PRO A 115 -6.28 -32.55 -18.31
N SER A 116 -5.01 -32.74 -17.92
CA SER A 116 -4.18 -33.81 -18.45
C SER A 116 -4.45 -35.12 -17.70
N ASN A 117 -5.09 -36.04 -18.41
CA ASN A 117 -5.37 -37.39 -17.97
C ASN A 117 -4.15 -38.25 -18.33
N THR A 118 -3.23 -38.54 -17.42
CA THR A 118 -2.24 -39.62 -17.66
C THR A 118 -1.78 -40.31 -16.38
N LYS A 119 -1.87 -41.64 -16.47
CA LYS A 119 -1.48 -42.69 -15.55
C LYS A 119 -0.18 -42.47 -14.78
N VAL A 120 -0.26 -42.91 -13.53
CA VAL A 120 0.85 -43.22 -12.61
C VAL A 120 1.89 -44.10 -13.30
N LEU A 121 3.12 -43.60 -13.39
CA LEU A 121 4.31 -44.43 -13.47
C LEU A 121 5.35 -43.85 -12.51
N ALA A 122 5.61 -44.60 -11.44
CA ALA A 122 6.65 -44.28 -10.48
C ALA A 122 8.02 -44.39 -11.15
N HIS A 123 8.73 -43.26 -11.21
CA HIS A 123 10.18 -43.26 -11.31
C HIS A 123 10.72 -42.25 -10.31
N LEU A 124 11.37 -42.77 -9.27
CA LEU A 124 12.26 -42.00 -8.41
C LEU A 124 13.32 -41.34 -9.29
N SER A 125 13.28 -40.02 -9.37
CA SER A 125 14.37 -39.18 -9.86
C SER A 125 14.71 -38.19 -8.76
N THR A 126 15.80 -38.49 -8.06
CA THR A 126 16.53 -37.55 -7.22
C THR A 126 17.06 -36.43 -8.10
N ASN A 127 16.37 -35.29 -8.11
CA ASN A 127 17.00 -34.04 -8.48
C ASN A 127 16.51 -32.91 -7.56
N LYS A 128 17.25 -32.77 -6.46
CA LYS A 128 17.16 -31.73 -5.46
C LYS A 128 17.61 -30.40 -6.10
N LYS A 129 16.71 -29.73 -6.81
CA LYS A 129 16.80 -28.29 -7.05
C LYS A 129 15.63 -27.64 -6.33
N SER A 130 15.90 -27.28 -5.08
CA SER A 130 15.11 -26.29 -4.35
C SER A 130 14.95 -25.07 -5.25
N ILE A 131 13.71 -24.81 -5.69
CA ILE A 131 13.32 -23.51 -6.21
C ILE A 131 13.44 -22.57 -5.02
N ALA A 132 14.64 -22.02 -4.85
CA ALA A 132 14.88 -20.92 -3.95
C ALA A 132 14.01 -19.76 -4.44
N SER A 133 12.97 -19.43 -3.68
CA SER A 133 12.23 -18.18 -3.81
C SER A 133 13.20 -17.01 -3.56
N LYS A 134 13.89 -16.58 -4.60
CA LYS A 134 14.62 -15.32 -4.66
C LYS A 134 13.61 -14.17 -4.73
N SER A 135 12.99 -13.77 -3.62
CA SER A 135 12.25 -12.50 -3.58
C SER A 135 11.91 -11.96 -2.17
N SER A 136 12.85 -11.95 -1.21
CA SER A 136 12.61 -11.21 0.05
C SER A 136 13.82 -10.54 0.68
N LEU A 137 14.99 -10.60 0.03
CA LEU A 137 16.26 -10.30 0.66
C LEU A 137 16.98 -9.16 -0.06
N GLN A 138 16.73 -7.92 0.40
CA GLN A 138 17.75 -6.86 0.46
C GLN A 138 17.33 -5.58 1.21
N ASN A 139 16.05 -5.33 1.51
CA ASN A 139 15.63 -4.09 2.19
C ASN A 139 15.36 -4.23 3.71
N ALA A 140 15.97 -5.19 4.42
CA ALA A 140 15.79 -5.34 5.86
C ALA A 140 16.47 -4.24 6.70
N GLN A 141 17.07 -3.24 6.08
CA GLN A 141 18.10 -2.38 6.67
C GLN A 141 17.60 -1.34 7.69
N GLU A 142 16.30 -1.08 7.81
CA GLU A 142 15.82 0.02 8.69
C GLU A 142 14.49 -0.30 9.40
N THR A 143 14.13 -1.57 9.56
CA THR A 143 12.84 -1.93 10.16
C THR A 143 13.01 -2.35 11.62
N MET A 144 12.17 -1.82 12.51
CA MET A 144 12.20 -2.12 13.95
C MET A 144 11.56 -3.46 14.29
N GLY A 145 10.73 -3.97 13.39
CA GLY A 145 9.97 -5.21 13.54
C GLY A 145 8.72 -5.18 12.67
N PHE A 146 7.64 -5.76 13.18
CA PHE A 146 6.37 -5.91 12.48
C PHE A 146 5.20 -5.32 13.26
N PHE A 147 4.21 -4.85 12.52
CA PHE A 147 2.90 -4.48 13.04
C PHE A 147 1.86 -5.44 12.47
N THR A 148 0.96 -5.90 13.34
CA THR A 148 -0.21 -6.70 12.96
C THR A 148 -1.49 -6.04 13.46
N PRO A 149 -2.49 -5.80 12.59
CA PRO A 149 -3.77 -5.23 13.01
C PRO A 149 -4.54 -6.15 13.95
N ASN A 150 -5.26 -5.58 14.92
CA ASN A 150 -6.20 -6.36 15.75
C ASN A 150 -7.59 -6.36 15.09
N TRP A 151 -7.81 -7.22 14.09
CA TRP A 151 -9.09 -7.30 13.38
C TRP A 151 -10.23 -7.97 14.17
N HIS A 152 -9.96 -8.51 15.36
CA HIS A 152 -10.99 -9.03 16.25
C HIS A 152 -11.74 -7.90 16.95
N GLU A 153 -11.01 -6.89 17.43
CA GLU A 153 -11.58 -5.71 18.09
C GLU A 153 -11.88 -4.60 17.07
N ASN A 154 -10.96 -4.37 16.12
CA ASN A 154 -11.03 -3.28 15.16
C ASN A 154 -11.23 -3.83 13.75
N LYS A 155 -12.48 -3.81 13.27
CA LYS A 155 -12.81 -4.26 11.90
C LYS A 155 -12.19 -3.40 10.80
N THR A 156 -11.60 -2.26 11.14
CA THR A 156 -11.01 -1.33 10.18
C THR A 156 -9.65 -0.87 10.66
N LEU A 157 -8.65 -1.01 9.80
CA LEU A 157 -7.35 -0.40 9.97
C LEU A 157 -7.29 0.86 9.13
N TYR A 158 -7.21 2.01 9.79
CA TYR A 158 -7.10 3.31 9.14
C TYR A 158 -5.66 3.68 8.82
N PHE A 159 -5.46 4.27 7.63
CA PHE A 159 -4.19 4.82 7.18
C PHE A 159 -4.21 6.34 7.25
N PHE A 160 -3.16 6.90 7.83
CA PHE A 160 -2.97 8.32 8.03
C PHE A 160 -1.79 8.81 7.19
N GLY A 161 -1.99 9.96 6.55
CA GLY A 161 -1.01 10.57 5.67
C GLY A 161 -0.12 11.54 6.44
N ASN A 162 -0.16 12.81 6.05
CA ASN A 162 0.65 13.86 6.66
C ASN A 162 0.24 14.11 8.12
N LEU A 163 1.04 13.63 9.07
CA LEU A 163 0.82 13.80 10.49
C LEU A 163 1.45 15.09 11.02
N ASN A 164 0.79 15.68 12.00
CA ASN A 164 1.39 16.67 12.88
C ASN A 164 1.62 15.98 14.23
N LEU A 165 2.89 15.68 14.53
CA LEU A 165 3.29 14.88 15.70
C LEU A 165 2.98 15.55 17.05
N GLU A 166 2.67 16.84 17.06
CA GLU A 166 2.30 17.59 18.26
C GLU A 166 0.80 17.45 18.60
N LYS A 167 0.01 16.90 17.69
CA LYS A 167 -1.43 16.72 17.86
C LYS A 167 -1.76 15.26 18.15
N SER A 168 -2.79 15.06 18.97
CA SER A 168 -3.32 13.73 19.28
C SER A 168 -3.99 13.07 18.08
N LEU A 169 -4.08 11.74 18.10
CA LEU A 169 -4.75 10.90 17.09
C LEU A 169 -6.09 11.47 16.56
N GLN A 170 -6.95 11.96 17.44
CA GLN A 170 -8.29 12.48 17.10
C GLN A 170 -8.29 13.69 16.15
N ASN A 171 -7.16 14.40 16.05
CA ASN A 171 -7.01 15.56 15.17
C ASN A 171 -6.57 15.19 13.75
N HIS A 172 -6.39 13.90 13.46
CA HIS A 172 -5.96 13.40 12.17
C HIS A 172 -7.11 12.68 11.47
N LEU A 173 -7.33 13.03 10.20
CA LEU A 173 -8.29 12.32 9.36
C LEU A 173 -7.56 11.22 8.59
N PRO A 174 -8.09 9.98 8.60
CA PRO A 174 -7.54 8.93 7.77
C PRO A 174 -7.86 9.20 6.30
N TYR A 175 -6.93 8.85 5.40
CA TYR A 175 -7.11 9.03 3.96
C TYR A 175 -7.53 7.74 3.25
N ASP A 176 -7.28 6.59 3.85
CA ASP A 176 -7.61 5.27 3.30
C ASP A 176 -7.72 4.23 4.43
N SER A 177 -8.16 3.01 4.13
CA SER A 177 -8.30 1.95 5.14
C SER A 177 -8.32 0.54 4.57
N ILE A 178 -8.05 -0.44 5.42
CA ILE A 178 -8.40 -1.85 5.18
C ILE A 178 -9.60 -2.18 6.06
N THR A 179 -10.61 -2.85 5.50
CA THR A 179 -11.70 -3.42 6.29
C THR A 179 -11.64 -4.94 6.30
N PHE A 180 -11.94 -5.52 7.45
CA PHE A 180 -11.97 -6.95 7.68
C PHE A 180 -13.40 -7.40 7.91
N GLN A 181 -13.77 -8.53 7.30
CA GLN A 181 -15.07 -9.16 7.48
C GLN A 181 -14.88 -10.58 7.99
N GLN A 182 -15.76 -10.96 8.92
CA GLN A 182 -15.83 -12.34 9.38
C GLN A 182 -16.63 -13.18 8.39
N THR A 183 -16.04 -14.28 7.97
CA THR A 183 -16.65 -15.27 7.07
C THR A 183 -17.65 -16.14 7.82
N LYS A 184 -18.40 -16.97 7.07
CA LYS A 184 -19.34 -17.95 7.64
C LYS A 184 -18.66 -18.98 8.56
N HIS A 185 -17.35 -19.20 8.41
CA HIS A 185 -16.56 -20.15 9.18
C HIS A 185 -15.85 -19.52 10.38
N GLN A 186 -16.23 -18.30 10.76
CA GLN A 186 -15.60 -17.51 11.84
C GLN A 186 -14.18 -17.02 11.56
N ASP A 187 -13.59 -17.36 10.41
CA ASP A 187 -12.32 -16.80 9.93
C ASP A 187 -12.49 -15.35 9.46
N PHE A 188 -11.40 -14.59 9.40
CA PHE A 188 -11.39 -13.20 8.92
C PHE A 188 -10.76 -13.09 7.52
N GLU A 189 -11.43 -12.35 6.65
CA GLU A 189 -10.91 -11.99 5.34
C GLU A 189 -10.86 -10.46 5.16
N ILE A 190 -10.05 -10.02 4.19
CA ILE A 190 -10.01 -8.62 3.80
C ILE A 190 -11.21 -8.36 2.89
N ALA A 191 -12.17 -7.56 3.37
CA ALA A 191 -13.35 -7.19 2.59
C ALA A 191 -13.04 -6.08 1.59
N THR A 192 -12.28 -5.07 2.02
CA THR A 192 -11.76 -4.03 1.14
C THR A 192 -10.34 -3.66 1.55
N ALA A 193 -9.48 -3.46 0.55
CA ALA A 193 -8.15 -2.93 0.72
C ALA A 193 -7.79 -2.02 -0.46
N PRO A 194 -6.88 -1.06 -0.25
CA PRO A 194 -6.42 -0.21 -1.33
C PRO A 194 -5.64 -1.03 -2.38
N PRO A 195 -5.78 -0.73 -3.68
CA PRO A 195 -5.14 -1.51 -4.76
C PRO A 195 -3.60 -1.43 -4.74
N TRP A 196 -3.05 -0.45 -4.03
CA TRP A 196 -1.61 -0.24 -3.86
C TRP A 196 -1.02 -1.03 -2.68
N LEU A 197 -1.84 -1.75 -1.89
CA LEU A 197 -1.40 -2.48 -0.70
C LEU A 197 -0.64 -3.75 -1.07
N VAL A 198 0.64 -3.84 -0.68
CA VAL A 198 1.50 -5.02 -0.85
C VAL A 198 2.34 -5.19 0.43
N PRO A 199 1.77 -5.75 1.51
CA PRO A 199 2.46 -5.86 2.79
C PRO A 199 3.64 -6.85 2.73
N LYS A 200 4.43 -6.92 3.81
CA LYS A 200 5.54 -7.89 3.89
C LYS A 200 5.06 -9.32 3.81
N ILE A 201 4.06 -9.64 4.62
CA ILE A 201 3.51 -10.98 4.72
C ILE A 201 1.99 -10.84 4.73
N LEU A 202 1.34 -11.52 3.78
CA LEU A 202 -0.10 -11.64 3.67
C LEU A 202 -0.46 -13.10 3.44
N LYS A 203 -0.99 -13.74 4.46
CA LYS A 203 -1.51 -15.11 4.46
C LYS A 203 -2.79 -15.13 5.31
N MET A 204 -3.88 -14.62 4.75
CA MET A 204 -5.16 -14.50 5.46
C MET A 204 -5.75 -15.86 5.84
N ASP A 205 -5.45 -16.90 5.05
CA ASP A 205 -5.75 -18.30 5.34
C ASP A 205 -5.10 -18.82 6.64
N TYR A 206 -4.02 -18.18 7.09
CA TYR A 206 -3.39 -18.44 8.39
C TYR A 206 -3.64 -17.33 9.41
N GLY A 207 -4.47 -16.33 9.09
CA GLY A 207 -4.66 -15.15 9.92
C GLY A 207 -3.39 -14.32 10.09
N ILE A 208 -2.52 -14.27 9.08
CA ILE A 208 -1.24 -13.54 9.14
C ILE A 208 -1.28 -12.36 8.18
N LEU A 209 -1.14 -11.16 8.74
CA LEU A 209 -0.88 -9.94 8.00
C LEU A 209 0.10 -9.08 8.80
N TYR A 210 1.29 -8.92 8.24
CA TYR A 210 2.39 -8.16 8.85
C TYR A 210 2.89 -7.05 7.94
N PHE A 211 3.01 -5.88 8.55
CA PHE A 211 3.64 -4.71 7.95
C PHE A 211 4.98 -4.45 8.62
N SER A 212 6.01 -4.13 7.84
CA SER A 212 7.30 -3.73 8.40
C SER A 212 7.20 -2.36 9.05
N VAL A 213 7.71 -2.19 10.27
CA VAL A 213 7.65 -0.91 11.00
C VAL A 213 8.95 -0.15 10.78
N LYS A 214 8.85 1.09 10.30
CA LYS A 214 10.01 1.97 10.01
C LYS A 214 10.31 2.92 11.17
N SER A 215 9.28 3.55 11.74
CA SER A 215 9.44 4.46 12.87
C SER A 215 8.26 4.38 13.83
N ILE A 216 8.49 4.79 15.08
CA ILE A 216 7.52 4.76 16.17
C ILE A 216 7.43 6.17 16.74
N THR A 217 6.21 6.65 16.89
CA THR A 217 5.89 7.91 17.56
C THR A 217 5.04 7.64 18.80
N GLN A 218 4.54 8.69 19.45
CA GLN A 218 3.70 8.54 20.64
C GLN A 218 2.42 7.76 20.31
N ASP A 219 1.67 8.23 19.30
CA ASP A 219 0.34 7.71 18.97
C ASP A 219 0.33 6.86 17.68
N PHE A 220 1.36 6.97 16.84
CA PHE A 220 1.40 6.36 15.51
C PHE A 220 2.62 5.47 15.29
N LEU A 221 2.45 4.51 14.39
CA LEU A 221 3.52 3.70 13.79
C LEU A 221 3.62 4.05 12.31
N GLU A 222 4.83 4.36 11.83
CA GLU A 222 5.10 4.44 10.40
C GLU A 222 5.38 3.02 9.89
N ILE A 223 4.53 2.52 9.00
CA ILE A 223 4.62 1.18 8.45
C ILE A 223 4.84 1.20 6.94
N VAL A 224 5.53 0.18 6.42
CA VAL A 224 5.67 -0.06 4.99
C VAL A 224 4.43 -0.81 4.51
N VAL A 225 3.63 -0.16 3.67
CA VAL A 225 2.39 -0.72 3.12
C VAL A 225 2.55 -1.34 1.75
N ASN A 226 3.63 -1.00 1.05
CA ASN A 226 3.99 -1.63 -0.21
C ASN A 226 5.49 -1.92 -0.24
N GLU A 227 5.86 -3.19 -0.10
CA GLU A 227 7.26 -3.63 -0.09
C GLU A 227 7.95 -3.54 -1.45
N LYS A 228 7.19 -3.50 -2.55
CA LYS A 228 7.76 -3.32 -3.89
C LYS A 228 8.17 -1.87 -4.13
N THR A 229 7.33 -0.92 -3.72
CA THR A 229 7.57 0.52 -3.93
C THR A 229 8.21 1.20 -2.71
N GLN A 230 8.31 0.51 -1.58
CA GLN A 230 8.72 1.06 -0.28
C GLN A 230 7.84 2.21 0.21
N GLN A 231 6.57 2.25 -0.24
CA GLN A 231 5.60 3.24 0.23
C GLN A 231 5.30 3.02 1.71
N THR A 232 5.35 4.10 2.48
CA THR A 232 5.00 4.11 3.91
C THR A 232 3.71 4.87 4.18
N THR A 233 3.09 4.57 5.31
CA THR A 233 1.94 5.30 5.85
C THR A 233 1.95 5.20 7.36
N TYR A 234 1.13 6.00 8.02
CA TYR A 234 0.97 5.93 9.46
C TYR A 234 -0.28 5.15 9.85
N VAL A 235 -0.19 4.38 10.93
CA VAL A 235 -1.32 3.71 11.58
C VAL A 235 -1.35 4.04 13.06
N ALA A 236 -2.54 4.06 13.65
CA ALA A 236 -2.67 4.24 15.09
C ALA A 236 -2.03 3.05 15.82
N LYS A 237 -1.22 3.34 16.84
CA LYS A 237 -0.49 2.31 17.60
C LYS A 237 -1.44 1.32 18.30
N GLU A 238 -2.58 1.82 18.75
CA GLU A 238 -3.65 1.06 19.41
C GLU A 238 -4.49 0.19 18.46
N ALA A 239 -4.39 0.40 17.14
CA ALA A 239 -5.17 -0.38 16.16
C ALA A 239 -4.66 -1.83 16.00
N GLY A 240 -3.56 -2.19 16.67
CA GLY A 240 -2.99 -3.52 16.58
C GLY A 240 -1.83 -3.75 17.54
N LYS A 241 -1.04 -4.76 17.24
CA LYS A 241 0.11 -5.16 18.03
C LYS A 241 1.41 -4.88 17.27
N LEU A 242 2.27 -4.09 17.90
CA LEU A 242 3.67 -3.96 17.53
C LEU A 242 4.45 -5.15 18.07
N MET A 243 5.29 -5.75 17.22
CA MET A 243 6.21 -6.83 17.58
C MET A 243 7.61 -6.45 17.11
N TYR A 244 8.53 -6.26 18.05
CA TYR A 244 9.93 -6.04 17.68
C TYR A 244 10.55 -7.32 17.12
N TRP A 245 11.68 -7.18 16.42
CA TRP A 245 12.41 -8.35 15.90
C TRP A 245 12.61 -9.49 16.91
N PRO A 246 13.01 -9.24 18.17
CA PRO A 246 13.16 -10.33 19.13
C PRO A 246 11.86 -11.09 19.40
N GLU A 247 10.76 -10.38 19.58
CA GLU A 247 9.45 -10.98 19.84
C GLU A 247 8.96 -11.76 18.62
N PHE A 248 9.10 -11.18 17.43
CA PHE A 248 8.75 -11.84 16.18
C PHE A 248 9.55 -13.13 15.96
N LEU A 249 10.87 -13.08 16.13
CA LEU A 249 11.75 -14.22 15.90
C LEU A 249 11.51 -15.36 16.90
N LEU A 250 11.06 -15.06 18.12
CA LEU A 250 10.65 -16.12 19.05
C LEU A 250 9.36 -16.82 18.63
N GLY A 251 8.55 -16.20 17.77
CA GLY A 251 7.32 -16.78 17.21
C GLY A 251 7.51 -17.52 15.89
N VAL A 252 8.70 -17.51 15.27
CA VAL A 252 8.92 -18.23 14.00
C VAL A 252 9.18 -19.71 14.24
N ASN A 253 8.81 -20.55 13.26
CA ASN A 253 9.01 -21.99 13.35
C ASN A 253 10.50 -22.35 13.31
N SER A 254 11.23 -21.78 12.36
CA SER A 254 12.66 -22.04 12.19
C SER A 254 13.41 -20.82 11.66
N VAL A 255 14.72 -20.83 11.92
CA VAL A 255 15.68 -19.87 11.37
C VAL A 255 16.81 -20.61 10.68
N GLU A 256 17.35 -19.98 9.66
CA GLU A 256 18.48 -20.50 8.88
C GLU A 256 19.51 -19.40 8.68
N PHE A 257 20.77 -19.76 8.47
CA PHE A 257 21.78 -18.78 8.11
C PHE A 257 21.57 -18.26 6.68
N LEU A 258 21.79 -16.96 6.49
CA LEU A 258 21.65 -16.35 5.16
C LEU A 258 22.71 -16.85 4.17
N ASN A 259 23.91 -17.13 4.66
CA ASN A 259 25.06 -17.57 3.88
C ASN A 259 25.76 -18.71 4.63
N ASN A 260 25.81 -19.90 4.00
CA ASN A 260 26.26 -21.13 4.64
C ASN A 260 27.76 -21.14 4.99
N ASN A 261 28.54 -20.21 4.42
CA ASN A 261 30.00 -20.22 4.51
C ASN A 261 30.54 -19.66 5.84
N ASN A 262 29.71 -19.00 6.66
CA ASN A 262 30.10 -18.44 7.97
C ASN A 262 29.12 -18.82 9.10
N SER A 263 28.38 -19.90 8.88
CA SER A 263 27.32 -20.42 9.74
C SER A 263 27.88 -21.15 10.96
N VAL A 264 28.21 -20.41 12.02
CA VAL A 264 28.73 -21.01 13.25
C VAL A 264 27.68 -20.94 14.35
N VAL A 265 27.37 -22.11 14.91
CA VAL A 265 26.62 -22.23 16.16
C VAL A 265 27.62 -22.27 17.31
N TYR A 266 27.43 -21.38 18.27
CA TYR A 266 28.28 -21.19 19.43
C TYR A 266 27.69 -21.86 20.67
N THR A 267 28.53 -22.18 21.65
CA THR A 267 28.08 -22.71 22.95
C THR A 267 27.60 -21.59 23.89
N ARG A 268 28.05 -20.35 23.68
CA ARG A 268 27.67 -19.15 24.44
C ARG A 268 27.44 -17.94 23.53
N ASP A 269 26.88 -16.88 24.09
CA ASP A 269 26.46 -15.62 23.45
C ASP A 269 27.62 -14.67 23.09
N PHE A 270 28.77 -15.20 22.63
CA PHE A 270 29.92 -14.40 22.19
C PHE A 270 30.83 -15.17 21.22
N LYS A 271 31.54 -14.42 20.35
CA LYS A 271 32.31 -14.97 19.21
C LYS A 271 33.50 -15.85 19.58
N THR A 272 34.10 -15.67 20.76
CA THR A 272 35.26 -16.46 21.21
C THR A 272 34.88 -17.78 21.90
N SER A 273 33.58 -18.07 22.02
CA SER A 273 33.12 -19.31 22.64
C SER A 273 33.32 -20.53 21.72
N SER A 274 33.34 -21.72 22.33
CA SER A 274 33.48 -22.99 21.60
C SER A 274 32.33 -23.17 20.61
N ARG A 275 32.64 -23.77 19.46
CA ARG A 275 31.66 -24.08 18.41
C ARG A 275 30.95 -25.40 18.71
N THR A 276 29.68 -25.47 18.34
CA THR A 276 28.89 -26.71 18.40
C THR A 276 29.03 -27.44 17.07
N THR A 277 29.42 -28.71 17.12
CA THR A 277 29.57 -29.58 15.92
C THR A 277 28.39 -30.53 15.73
N THR A 278 27.35 -30.43 16.57
CA THR A 278 26.16 -31.26 16.50
C THR A 278 25.47 -31.10 15.13
N PRO A 279 25.37 -32.18 14.34
CA PRO A 279 24.62 -32.18 13.09
C PRO A 279 23.17 -31.81 13.36
N HIS A 280 22.62 -30.89 12.58
CA HIS A 280 21.24 -30.43 12.69
C HIS A 280 20.75 -29.96 11.33
N GLN A 281 19.44 -29.98 11.15
CA GLN A 281 18.78 -29.54 9.92
C GLN A 281 17.98 -28.25 10.15
N PHE A 282 17.38 -28.10 11.33
CA PHE A 282 16.60 -26.93 11.68
C PHE A 282 17.09 -26.28 12.97
N MET A 283 16.90 -24.96 13.07
CA MET A 283 17.16 -24.19 14.27
C MET A 283 15.89 -23.49 14.69
N ARG A 284 15.44 -23.71 15.93
CA ARG A 284 14.25 -23.04 16.49
C ARG A 284 14.66 -22.02 17.55
N PRO A 285 14.32 -20.73 17.41
CA PRO A 285 14.63 -19.71 18.41
C PRO A 285 13.96 -20.01 19.75
N VAL A 286 14.68 -19.81 20.86
CA VAL A 286 14.14 -19.97 22.22
C VAL A 286 14.44 -18.80 23.15
N LYS A 287 15.52 -18.06 22.89
CA LYS A 287 15.88 -16.89 23.68
C LYS A 287 16.69 -15.90 22.84
N ILE A 288 16.50 -14.61 23.07
CA ILE A 288 17.28 -13.56 22.40
C ILE A 288 17.92 -12.66 23.44
N LYS A 289 19.20 -12.35 23.26
CA LYS A 289 20.01 -11.46 24.10
C LYS A 289 20.87 -10.57 23.21
N GLY A 290 20.44 -9.34 23.02
CA GLY A 290 21.11 -8.38 22.12
C GLY A 290 21.18 -8.94 20.69
N ASP A 291 22.40 -9.08 20.18
CA ASP A 291 22.68 -9.58 18.83
C ASP A 291 22.67 -11.11 18.70
N TRP A 292 22.48 -11.80 19.83
CA TRP A 292 22.58 -13.24 19.94
C TRP A 292 21.23 -13.88 20.19
N MET A 293 21.03 -15.05 19.59
CA MET A 293 19.83 -15.85 19.68
C MET A 293 20.22 -17.27 20.08
N GLU A 294 19.68 -17.75 21.19
CA GLU A 294 19.75 -19.16 21.56
C GLU A 294 18.72 -19.92 20.71
N VAL A 295 19.18 -20.99 20.08
CA VAL A 295 18.39 -21.87 19.23
C VAL A 295 18.47 -23.31 19.74
N LEU A 296 17.35 -24.01 19.62
CA LEU A 296 17.33 -25.46 19.70
C LEU A 296 17.75 -26.02 18.35
N LEU A 297 18.68 -26.97 18.38
CA LEU A 297 19.12 -27.69 17.20
C LEU A 297 18.24 -28.92 17.05
N LEU A 298 17.63 -29.06 15.88
CA LEU A 298 16.69 -30.14 15.56
C LEU A 298 17.19 -30.97 14.38
N ASP A 299 16.92 -32.28 14.41
CA ASP A 299 17.16 -33.19 13.29
C ASP A 299 16.01 -33.15 12.26
N SER A 300 16.04 -34.07 11.28
CA SER A 300 15.01 -34.21 10.25
C SER A 300 13.62 -34.55 10.80
N ASP A 301 13.56 -35.14 11.99
CA ASP A 301 12.34 -35.59 12.66
C ASP A 301 11.85 -34.54 13.68
N PHE A 302 12.41 -33.33 13.64
CA PHE A 302 12.16 -32.24 14.60
C PHE A 302 12.48 -32.59 16.06
N LYS A 303 13.30 -33.62 16.30
CA LYS A 303 13.74 -33.98 17.64
C LYS A 303 14.92 -33.12 18.05
N LYS A 304 14.94 -32.75 19.33
CA LYS A 304 16.01 -31.95 19.91
C LYS A 304 17.29 -32.76 20.00
N VAL A 305 18.30 -32.35 19.23
CA VAL A 305 19.66 -32.92 19.26
C VAL A 305 20.65 -32.04 20.01
N GLY A 306 20.32 -30.77 20.24
CA GLY A 306 21.21 -29.85 20.96
C GLY A 306 20.62 -28.48 21.19
N LYS A 307 21.48 -27.58 21.66
CA LYS A 307 21.21 -26.14 21.79
C LYS A 307 22.49 -25.37 21.51
N GLY A 308 22.35 -24.14 21.05
CA GLY A 308 23.48 -23.26 20.84
C GLY A 308 23.05 -21.83 20.59
N TRP A 309 24.02 -20.96 20.37
CA TRP A 309 23.84 -19.54 20.15
C TRP A 309 24.25 -19.18 18.73
N ILE A 310 23.44 -18.37 18.06
CA ILE A 310 23.74 -17.81 16.74
C ILE A 310 23.68 -16.29 16.81
N GLN A 311 24.53 -15.63 16.04
CA GLN A 311 24.46 -14.18 15.88
C GLN A 311 23.42 -13.86 14.80
N TRP A 312 22.25 -13.36 15.20
CA TRP A 312 21.12 -13.14 14.29
C TRP A 312 21.17 -11.76 13.63
N LYS A 313 21.85 -10.79 14.24
CA LYS A 313 22.11 -9.46 13.67
C LYS A 313 23.55 -9.00 13.88
N THR A 314 24.05 -8.18 12.98
CA THR A 314 25.36 -7.50 13.10
C THR A 314 25.28 -6.15 12.40
N GLU A 315 25.67 -5.07 13.08
CA GLU A 315 25.64 -3.70 12.51
C GLU A 315 24.25 -3.34 11.93
N GLY A 316 23.19 -3.72 12.64
CA GLY A 316 21.80 -3.50 12.20
C GLY A 316 21.28 -4.45 11.11
N ASN A 317 22.14 -5.29 10.51
CA ASN A 317 21.75 -6.19 9.43
C ASN A 317 21.40 -7.59 9.95
N LEU A 318 20.27 -8.14 9.50
CA LEU A 318 19.90 -9.53 9.75
C LEU A 318 20.87 -10.49 9.02
N LYS A 319 21.33 -11.52 9.75
CA LYS A 319 22.21 -12.58 9.23
C LYS A 319 21.49 -13.93 9.09
N ILE A 320 20.17 -13.92 9.27
CA ILE A 320 19.33 -15.11 9.25
C ILE A 320 18.16 -14.94 8.29
N LYS A 321 17.71 -16.06 7.74
CA LYS A 321 16.39 -16.23 7.15
C LYS A 321 15.48 -16.83 8.22
N TYR A 322 14.20 -16.56 8.13
CA TYR A 322 13.19 -17.11 9.01
C TYR A 322 12.09 -17.78 8.19
N ASN A 323 11.52 -18.85 8.74
CA ASN A 323 10.34 -19.49 8.19
C ASN A 323 9.20 -19.42 9.22
N LEU A 324 8.08 -18.84 8.81
CA LEU A 324 6.89 -18.66 9.65
C LEU A 324 6.04 -19.93 9.70
N LEU A 325 5.90 -20.59 8.56
CA LEU A 325 5.15 -21.83 8.41
C LEU A 325 6.16 -22.96 8.17
N SER A 326 5.72 -24.22 8.20
CA SER A 326 6.64 -25.36 8.11
C SER A 326 7.57 -25.33 6.89
#